data_AF-A0A3N0AGM2-F1
#
_entry.id   AF-A0A3N0AGM2-F1
#
_cell.length_a   1.000
_cell.length_b   1.000
_cell.length_c   1.000
_cell.angle_alpha   90.00
_cell.angle_beta   90.00
_cell.angle_gamma   90.00
#
_symmetry.space_group_name_H-M   'P 1'
#
loop_
_entity.id
_entity.type
_entity.pdbx_description
1 polymer ?
#
loop_
_entity_poly.entity_id
_entity_poly.type
_entity_poly.pdbx_seq_one_letter_code
_entity_poly.pdbx_strand_id
1 'polypeptide(L)'
;MSGAYLQPSRVVLDAHSGATSGPVRVSYFDPRTGEPCATKPEPLHGDQERRGREREGYRASLARGWKKRAVLVGSVEYESIAAAAPAVGVSKTKLAKSLRDGAAEVNGRSVRYAADVQPPPMRTNNPGHKCAVLVDGVRHESIADAAAALGYSRTYFASELRSGRRDYGGRTVEYADKAMKPEPAKTERKPMDPAKYHTRPVMVDGVRYARLMDAAAVVGCSQSYLSMRLKEGYDRVKGCAVAYA
;
A
#
# COMPACT_ATOMS: atom_id res chain seq x y z
N MET A 1 -34.26 -62.78 16.81
CA MET A 1 -33.50 -61.73 16.09
C MET A 1 -34.50 -60.67 15.67
N SER A 2 -34.66 -59.64 16.50
CA SER A 2 -35.72 -58.63 16.36
C SER A 2 -35.09 -57.33 15.84
N GLY A 3 -35.42 -56.97 14.60
CA GLY A 3 -34.92 -55.78 13.93
C GLY A 3 -35.60 -54.51 14.46
N ALA A 4 -34.78 -53.58 14.94
CA ALA A 4 -35.23 -52.24 15.33
C ALA A 4 -35.39 -51.38 14.06
N TYR A 5 -36.62 -50.98 13.77
CA TYR A 5 -36.93 -49.97 12.77
C TYR A 5 -36.59 -48.58 13.32
N LEU A 6 -35.58 -47.94 12.75
CA LEU A 6 -35.29 -46.51 12.94
C LEU A 6 -36.42 -45.69 12.31
N GLN A 7 -37.19 -44.99 13.14
CA GLN A 7 -38.15 -44.02 12.65
C GLN A 7 -37.45 -42.74 12.18
N PRO A 8 -37.84 -42.15 11.04
CA PRO A 8 -37.30 -40.88 10.60
C PRO A 8 -37.82 -39.75 11.50
N SER A 9 -36.90 -39.05 12.15
CA SER A 9 -37.16 -37.83 12.90
C SER A 9 -37.72 -36.75 11.96
N ARG A 10 -39.02 -36.45 12.10
CA ARG A 10 -39.65 -35.27 11.51
C ARG A 10 -38.98 -34.01 12.04
N VAL A 11 -38.25 -33.32 11.17
CA VAL A 11 -37.79 -31.95 11.42
C VAL A 11 -39.02 -31.05 11.37
N VAL A 12 -39.50 -30.64 12.54
CA VAL A 12 -40.51 -29.58 12.67
C VAL A 12 -39.78 -28.28 12.35
N LEU A 13 -40.04 -27.72 11.16
CA LEU A 13 -39.70 -26.34 10.84
C LEU A 13 -40.56 -25.46 11.74
N ASP A 14 -39.95 -24.89 12.78
CA ASP A 14 -40.56 -23.82 13.56
C ASP A 14 -40.92 -22.68 12.61
N ALA A 15 -42.23 -22.50 12.43
CA ALA A 15 -42.79 -21.41 11.69
C ALA A 15 -42.29 -20.10 12.30
N HIS A 16 -41.65 -19.31 11.45
CA HIS A 16 -41.19 -17.95 11.70
C HIS A 16 -42.13 -17.23 12.67
N SER A 17 -41.61 -16.92 13.86
CA SER A 17 -42.27 -16.05 14.83
C SER A 17 -42.77 -14.80 14.10
N GLY A 18 -44.08 -14.67 13.95
CA GLY A 18 -44.76 -13.49 13.39
C GLY A 18 -44.63 -12.24 14.26
N ALA A 19 -43.51 -12.09 14.96
CA ALA A 19 -43.12 -10.84 15.60
C ALA A 19 -42.79 -9.87 14.47
N THR A 20 -43.79 -9.09 14.06
CA THR A 20 -43.59 -7.83 13.35
C THR A 20 -42.59 -7.03 14.18
N SER A 21 -41.33 -7.01 13.75
CA SER A 21 -40.30 -6.18 14.33
C SER A 21 -40.85 -4.75 14.34
N GLY A 22 -41.15 -4.23 15.54
CA GLY A 22 -41.60 -2.86 15.71
C GLY A 22 -40.62 -1.88 15.05
N PRO A 23 -41.01 -0.62 14.85
CA PRO A 23 -40.18 0.35 14.13
C PRO A 23 -38.77 0.41 14.73
N VAL A 24 -37.78 0.00 13.93
CA VAL A 24 -36.36 0.00 14.33
C VAL A 24 -35.92 1.44 14.58
N ARG A 25 -35.75 1.80 15.85
CA ARG A 25 -35.20 3.10 16.25
C ARG A 25 -33.68 3.08 16.06
N VAL A 26 -33.20 3.64 14.96
CA VAL A 26 -31.77 3.84 14.72
C VAL A 26 -31.34 5.11 15.46
N SER A 27 -30.53 4.97 16.51
CA SER A 27 -29.82 6.11 17.12
C SER A 27 -28.43 6.23 16.49
N TYR A 28 -28.07 7.44 16.07
CA TYR A 28 -26.76 7.72 15.49
C TYR A 28 -25.86 8.26 16.59
N PHE A 29 -24.64 7.73 16.72
CA PHE A 29 -23.68 8.27 17.67
C PHE A 29 -22.97 9.47 17.04
N ASP A 30 -23.01 10.66 17.68
CA ASP A 30 -22.25 11.82 17.21
C ASP A 30 -20.81 11.73 17.75
N PRO A 31 -19.80 11.49 16.88
CA PRO A 31 -18.42 11.35 17.31
C PRO A 31 -17.79 12.67 17.81
N ARG A 32 -18.46 13.82 17.67
CA ARG A 32 -17.99 15.11 18.26
C ARG A 32 -18.37 15.25 19.73
N THR A 33 -19.55 14.77 20.11
CA THR A 33 -20.13 15.00 21.44
C THR A 33 -20.20 13.73 22.28
N GLY A 34 -20.17 12.55 21.66
CA GLY A 34 -20.30 11.26 22.34
C GLY A 34 -21.74 10.93 22.75
N GLU A 35 -22.73 11.71 22.30
CA GLU A 35 -24.13 11.52 22.66
C GLU A 35 -24.94 10.85 21.54
N PRO A 36 -25.99 10.08 21.88
CA PRO A 36 -26.92 9.53 20.90
C PRO A 36 -27.74 10.66 20.27
N CYS A 37 -27.66 10.77 18.95
CA CYS A 37 -28.36 11.74 18.14
C CYS A 37 -29.47 11.05 17.32
N ALA A 38 -30.61 11.73 17.18
CA ALA A 38 -31.72 11.27 16.35
C ALA A 38 -31.43 11.40 14.84
N THR A 39 -30.44 12.19 14.46
CA THR A 39 -30.09 12.49 13.07
C THR A 39 -28.65 12.09 12.80
N LYS A 40 -28.39 11.57 11.59
CA LYS A 40 -27.04 11.16 11.19
C LYS A 40 -26.10 12.38 11.19
N PRO A 41 -25.03 12.38 12.00
CA PRO A 41 -24.15 13.55 12.12
C PRO A 41 -23.41 13.82 10.81
N GLU A 42 -23.12 15.10 10.56
CA GLU A 42 -22.27 15.49 9.43
C GLU A 42 -20.86 14.90 9.58
N PRO A 43 -20.25 14.39 8.51
CA PRO A 43 -18.90 13.85 8.57
C PRO A 43 -17.90 14.87 9.14
N LEU A 44 -17.14 14.48 10.18
CA LEU A 44 -15.97 15.26 10.59
C LEU A 44 -15.02 15.40 9.40
N HIS A 45 -14.52 16.61 9.21
CA HIS A 45 -13.80 17.07 8.01
C HIS A 45 -12.75 16.08 7.45
N GLY A 46 -12.70 16.01 6.12
CA GLY A 46 -11.59 15.41 5.35
C GLY A 46 -12.00 14.31 4.37
N ASP A 47 -13.06 13.55 4.67
CA ASP A 47 -13.43 12.39 3.85
C ASP A 47 -14.17 12.76 2.56
N GLN A 48 -14.90 13.88 2.54
CA GLN A 48 -15.61 14.33 1.34
C GLN A 48 -14.65 14.77 0.23
N GLU A 49 -13.61 15.54 0.56
CA GLU A 49 -12.60 15.94 -0.43
C GLU A 49 -11.79 14.75 -0.94
N ARG A 50 -11.42 13.82 -0.05
CA ARG A 50 -10.67 12.62 -0.45
C ARG A 50 -11.50 11.74 -1.37
N ARG A 51 -12.77 11.49 -1.02
CA ARG A 51 -13.72 10.74 -1.88
C ARG A 51 -14.02 11.50 -3.18
N GLY A 52 -14.07 12.84 -3.14
CA GLY A 52 -14.23 13.71 -4.30
C GLY A 52 -13.07 13.52 -5.28
N ARG A 53 -11.82 13.68 -4.81
CA ARG A 53 -10.61 13.46 -5.63
C ARG A 53 -10.46 12.03 -6.12
N GLU A 54 -10.84 11.03 -5.31
CA GLU A 54 -10.84 9.62 -5.75
C GLU A 54 -11.89 9.40 -6.86
N ARG A 55 -13.10 9.95 -6.74
CA ARG A 55 -14.14 9.87 -7.77
C ARG A 55 -13.78 10.64 -9.04
N GLU A 56 -13.16 11.80 -8.88
CA GLU A 56 -12.74 12.67 -9.99
C GLU A 56 -11.51 12.08 -10.70
N GLY A 57 -10.56 11.53 -9.95
CA GLY A 57 -9.45 10.74 -10.48
C GLY A 57 -9.93 9.47 -11.18
N TYR A 58 -10.96 8.80 -10.66
CA TYR A 58 -11.60 7.66 -11.31
C TYR A 58 -12.31 8.08 -12.61
N ARG A 59 -13.10 9.15 -12.61
CA ARG A 59 -13.75 9.71 -13.82
C ARG A 59 -12.73 10.17 -14.85
N ALA A 60 -11.67 10.86 -14.43
CA ALA A 60 -10.58 11.28 -15.30
C ALA A 60 -9.81 10.07 -15.86
N SER A 61 -9.65 8.99 -15.10
CA SER A 61 -9.03 7.75 -15.58
C SER A 61 -9.90 7.02 -16.62
N LEU A 62 -11.23 7.06 -16.45
CA LEU A 62 -12.19 6.56 -17.44
C LEU A 62 -12.18 7.43 -18.72
N ALA A 63 -12.11 8.76 -18.56
CA ALA A 63 -12.04 9.71 -19.68
C ALA A 63 -10.73 9.60 -20.48
N ARG A 64 -9.63 9.20 -19.85
CA ARG A 64 -8.32 8.93 -20.52
C ARG A 64 -8.27 7.59 -21.25
N GLY A 65 -9.38 6.86 -21.36
CA GLY A 65 -9.42 5.61 -22.12
C GLY A 65 -8.64 4.46 -21.46
N TRP A 66 -8.36 4.51 -20.16
CA TRP A 66 -7.96 3.32 -19.39
C TRP A 66 -9.17 2.41 -19.21
N LYS A 67 -9.65 1.86 -20.34
CA LYS A 67 -10.69 0.85 -20.37
C LYS A 67 -10.20 -0.33 -19.55
N LYS A 68 -11.09 -0.86 -18.69
CA LYS A 68 -10.91 -2.18 -18.08
C LYS A 68 -10.63 -3.15 -19.24
N ARG A 69 -9.43 -3.72 -19.27
CA ARG A 69 -9.03 -4.63 -20.33
C ARG A 69 -9.55 -6.00 -19.98
N ALA A 70 -10.34 -6.57 -20.88
CA ALA A 70 -10.80 -7.94 -20.73
C ALA A 70 -9.62 -8.91 -20.76
N VAL A 71 -9.70 -9.95 -19.94
CA VAL A 71 -8.65 -10.95 -19.71
C VAL A 71 -9.26 -12.32 -19.95
N LEU A 72 -8.61 -13.12 -20.77
CA LEU A 72 -8.91 -14.54 -20.94
C LEU A 72 -8.10 -15.33 -19.90
N VAL A 73 -8.78 -16.16 -19.12
CA VAL A 73 -8.17 -17.16 -18.24
C VAL A 73 -8.61 -18.54 -18.74
N GLY A 74 -7.68 -19.27 -19.36
CA GLY A 74 -8.02 -20.45 -20.16
C GLY A 74 -8.93 -20.06 -21.33
N SER A 75 -10.18 -20.52 -21.30
CA SER A 75 -11.23 -20.21 -22.28
C SER A 75 -12.28 -19.21 -21.80
N VAL A 76 -12.19 -18.73 -20.55
CA VAL A 76 -13.20 -17.83 -19.96
C VAL A 76 -12.73 -16.39 -20.06
N GLU A 77 -13.58 -15.54 -20.66
CA GLU A 77 -13.35 -14.10 -20.74
C GLU A 77 -13.90 -13.37 -19.51
N TYR A 78 -13.06 -12.54 -18.90
CA TYR A 78 -13.42 -11.67 -17.79
C TYR A 78 -13.33 -10.22 -18.23
N GLU A 79 -14.29 -9.38 -17.82
CA GLU A 79 -14.35 -7.95 -18.14
C GLU A 79 -13.09 -7.17 -17.68
N SER A 80 -12.39 -7.65 -16.66
CA SER A 80 -11.21 -6.97 -16.11
C SER A 80 -10.22 -7.89 -15.40
N ILE A 81 -8.97 -7.43 -15.23
CA ILE A 81 -7.96 -8.08 -14.39
C ILE A 81 -8.45 -8.31 -12.96
N ALA A 82 -9.25 -7.38 -12.42
CA ALA A 82 -9.78 -7.50 -11.07
C ALA A 82 -10.81 -8.65 -10.96
N ALA A 83 -11.59 -8.89 -12.02
CA ALA A 83 -12.53 -10.00 -12.09
C ALA A 83 -11.82 -11.34 -12.36
N ALA A 84 -10.74 -11.34 -13.15
CA ALA A 84 -9.96 -12.54 -13.47
C ALA A 84 -9.06 -13.02 -12.31
N ALA A 85 -8.56 -12.11 -11.48
CA ALA A 85 -7.59 -12.43 -10.44
C ALA A 85 -8.08 -13.46 -9.40
N PRO A 86 -9.32 -13.37 -8.87
CA PRO A 86 -9.89 -14.39 -8.00
C PRO A 86 -10.00 -15.76 -8.68
N ALA A 87 -10.36 -15.79 -9.96
CA ALA A 87 -10.47 -17.05 -10.69
C ALA A 87 -9.11 -17.77 -10.72
N VAL A 88 -8.02 -17.06 -11.01
CA VAL A 88 -6.65 -17.60 -11.03
C VAL A 88 -6.11 -17.94 -9.62
N GLY A 89 -6.69 -17.35 -8.57
CA GLY A 89 -6.22 -17.49 -7.19
C GLY A 89 -5.01 -16.61 -6.85
N VAL A 90 -4.90 -15.43 -7.49
CA VAL A 90 -3.80 -14.48 -7.26
C VAL A 90 -4.33 -13.08 -6.97
N SER A 91 -3.49 -12.21 -6.41
CA SER A 91 -3.85 -10.80 -6.26
C SER A 91 -3.91 -10.09 -7.61
N LYS A 92 -4.79 -9.08 -7.71
CA LYS A 92 -4.90 -8.21 -8.90
C LYS A 92 -3.54 -7.66 -9.35
N THR A 93 -2.71 -7.22 -8.40
CA THR A 93 -1.38 -6.65 -8.69
C THR A 93 -0.44 -7.70 -9.27
N LYS A 94 -0.45 -8.93 -8.74
CA LYS A 94 0.36 -10.04 -9.25
C LYS A 94 -0.07 -10.42 -10.67
N LEU A 95 -1.37 -10.61 -10.91
CA LEU A 95 -1.89 -10.91 -12.25
C LEU A 95 -1.58 -9.79 -13.26
N ALA A 96 -1.77 -8.53 -12.87
CA ALA A 96 -1.45 -7.39 -13.71
C ALA A 96 0.04 -7.30 -14.06
N LYS A 97 0.93 -7.65 -13.11
CA LYS A 97 2.37 -7.73 -13.35
C LYS A 97 2.69 -8.87 -14.31
N SER A 98 2.21 -10.08 -14.07
CA SER A 98 2.43 -11.23 -14.94
C SER A 98 1.96 -11.01 -16.37
N LEU A 99 0.75 -10.47 -16.56
CA LEU A 99 0.23 -10.12 -17.89
C LEU A 99 1.06 -9.02 -18.57
N ARG A 100 1.61 -8.07 -17.80
CA ARG A 100 2.49 -7.02 -18.32
C ARG A 100 3.86 -7.56 -18.73
N ASP A 101 4.38 -8.51 -17.97
CA ASP A 101 5.65 -9.19 -18.24
C ASP A 101 5.53 -10.23 -19.36
N GLY A 102 4.31 -10.42 -19.92
CA GLY A 102 4.05 -11.35 -21.03
C GLY A 102 3.96 -12.81 -20.62
N ALA A 103 3.67 -13.10 -19.35
CA ALA A 103 3.51 -14.48 -18.89
C ALA A 103 2.28 -15.12 -19.53
N ALA A 104 2.48 -16.23 -20.24
CA ALA A 104 1.42 -17.02 -20.85
C ALA A 104 0.60 -17.82 -19.83
N GLU A 105 1.20 -18.10 -18.66
CA GLU A 105 0.57 -18.87 -17.58
C GLU A 105 0.84 -18.25 -16.21
N VAL A 106 -0.17 -18.29 -15.34
CA VAL A 106 -0.08 -17.88 -13.93
C VAL A 106 -0.80 -18.91 -13.09
N ASN A 107 -0.08 -19.49 -12.13
CA ASN A 107 -0.63 -20.51 -11.22
C ASN A 107 -1.24 -21.71 -11.95
N GLY A 108 -0.57 -22.19 -13.01
CA GLY A 108 -1.03 -23.32 -13.82
C GLY A 108 -2.24 -23.03 -14.72
N ARG A 109 -2.61 -21.76 -14.90
CA ARG A 109 -3.70 -21.35 -15.81
C ARG A 109 -3.17 -20.43 -16.89
N SER A 110 -3.56 -20.68 -18.13
CA SER A 110 -3.26 -19.78 -19.24
C SER A 110 -3.94 -18.44 -19.02
N VAL A 111 -3.20 -17.34 -19.19
CA VAL A 111 -3.73 -15.98 -19.04
C VAL A 111 -3.26 -15.10 -20.19
N ARG A 112 -4.18 -14.33 -20.78
CA ARG A 112 -3.85 -13.33 -21.81
C ARG A 112 -4.89 -12.22 -21.84
N TYR A 113 -4.59 -11.08 -22.45
CA TYR A 113 -5.62 -10.09 -22.74
C TYR A 113 -6.55 -10.60 -23.85
N ALA A 114 -7.85 -10.31 -23.75
CA ALA A 114 -8.86 -10.84 -24.67
C ALA A 114 -8.82 -10.19 -26.07
N ALA A 115 -8.31 -8.96 -26.15
CA ALA A 115 -8.06 -8.27 -27.41
C ALA A 115 -6.56 -8.06 -27.59
N ASP A 116 -6.10 -8.09 -28.85
CA ASP A 116 -4.76 -7.67 -29.33
C ASP A 116 -4.51 -6.17 -29.14
N VAL A 117 -5.01 -5.61 -28.05
CA VAL A 117 -4.50 -4.35 -27.55
C VAL A 117 -3.05 -4.67 -27.19
N GLN A 118 -2.09 -4.19 -27.97
CA GLN A 118 -0.69 -4.23 -27.55
C GLN A 118 -0.63 -3.69 -26.12
N PRO A 119 0.08 -4.35 -25.19
CA PRO A 119 0.34 -3.73 -23.89
C PRO A 119 0.87 -2.33 -24.18
N PRO A 120 0.38 -1.28 -23.49
CA PRO A 120 0.94 0.05 -23.70
C PRO A 120 2.46 -0.09 -23.64
N PRO A 121 3.20 0.52 -24.59
CA PRO A 121 4.64 0.40 -24.61
C PRO A 121 5.08 0.65 -23.18
N MET A 122 5.89 -0.27 -22.65
CA MET A 122 6.33 -0.17 -21.27
C MET A 122 6.67 1.31 -21.04
N ARG A 123 6.19 1.89 -19.94
CA ARG A 123 7.05 2.86 -19.27
C ARG A 123 8.27 2.05 -18.90
N THR A 124 9.16 1.87 -19.88
CA THR A 124 10.47 1.29 -19.73
C THR A 124 11.00 2.00 -18.52
N ASN A 125 11.32 1.19 -17.52
CA ASN A 125 11.77 1.61 -16.22
C ASN A 125 12.57 2.89 -16.39
N ASN A 126 12.19 3.94 -15.66
CA ASN A 126 12.84 5.25 -15.56
C ASN A 126 13.95 5.49 -16.61
N PRO A 127 13.83 6.46 -17.53
CA PRO A 127 14.90 6.78 -18.50
C PRO A 127 16.29 7.04 -17.85
N GLY A 128 16.35 7.18 -16.52
CA GLY A 128 17.57 7.11 -15.72
C GLY A 128 18.39 5.80 -15.79
N HIS A 129 17.91 4.72 -16.42
CA HIS A 129 18.69 3.47 -16.56
C HIS A 129 19.64 3.45 -17.76
N LYS A 130 19.47 4.36 -18.73
CA LYS A 130 20.41 4.57 -19.85
C LYS A 130 21.17 5.88 -19.69
N CYS A 131 21.38 6.33 -18.45
CA CYS A 131 22.28 7.45 -18.24
C CYS A 131 23.69 6.96 -18.46
N ALA A 132 24.33 7.44 -19.53
CA ALA A 132 25.75 7.26 -19.69
C ALA A 132 26.48 7.97 -18.55
N VAL A 133 27.57 7.35 -18.08
CA VAL A 133 28.36 7.81 -16.93
C VAL A 133 29.82 7.89 -17.36
N LEU A 134 30.48 8.99 -17.04
CA LEU A 134 31.92 9.15 -17.18
C LEU A 134 32.58 8.65 -15.89
N VAL A 135 33.53 7.72 -16.00
CA VAL A 135 34.40 7.28 -14.90
C VAL A 135 35.83 7.68 -15.29
N ASP A 136 36.41 8.63 -14.56
CA ASP A 136 37.72 9.24 -14.89
C ASP A 136 37.81 9.73 -16.35
N GLY A 137 36.69 10.24 -16.89
CA GLY A 137 36.57 10.68 -18.28
C GLY A 137 36.23 9.58 -19.31
N VAL A 138 36.23 8.30 -18.93
CA VAL A 138 35.82 7.19 -19.80
C VAL A 138 34.30 7.06 -19.79
N ARG A 139 33.68 7.12 -20.98
CA ARG A 139 32.22 7.01 -21.13
C ARG A 139 31.75 5.56 -21.10
N HIS A 140 30.91 5.25 -20.13
CA HIS A 140 30.13 4.03 -20.03
C HIS A 140 28.70 4.30 -20.48
N GLU A 141 28.13 3.40 -21.27
CA GLU A 141 26.77 3.57 -21.82
C GLU A 141 25.67 3.47 -20.77
N SER A 142 25.98 2.90 -19.61
CA SER A 142 25.02 2.73 -18.52
C SER A 142 25.67 2.79 -17.14
N ILE A 143 24.85 3.13 -16.14
CA ILE A 143 25.23 3.06 -14.72
C ILE A 143 25.67 1.64 -14.32
N ALA A 144 25.11 0.60 -14.94
CA ALA A 144 25.46 -0.79 -14.65
C ALA A 144 26.88 -1.12 -15.12
N ASP A 145 27.23 -0.66 -16.31
CA ASP A 145 28.56 -0.86 -16.89
C ASP A 145 29.63 -0.10 -16.08
N ALA A 146 29.37 1.17 -15.73
CA ALA A 146 30.25 1.94 -14.84
C ALA A 146 30.38 1.30 -13.44
N ALA A 147 29.29 0.77 -12.88
CA ALA A 147 29.34 0.09 -11.58
C ALA A 147 30.20 -1.19 -11.64
N ALA A 148 30.06 -1.97 -12.72
CA ALA A 148 30.86 -3.17 -12.95
C ALA A 148 32.35 -2.84 -13.10
N ALA A 149 32.68 -1.78 -13.85
CA ALA A 149 34.06 -1.31 -14.02
C ALA A 149 34.73 -0.84 -12.71
N LEU A 150 33.92 -0.41 -11.74
CA LEU A 150 34.36 0.01 -10.41
C LEU A 150 34.25 -1.08 -9.34
N GLY A 151 33.69 -2.26 -9.66
CA GLY A 151 33.50 -3.36 -8.71
C GLY A 151 32.40 -3.12 -7.67
N TYR A 152 31.43 -2.25 -7.95
CA TYR A 152 30.29 -2.00 -7.05
C TYR A 152 29.00 -2.65 -7.54
N SER A 153 28.08 -2.91 -6.62
CA SER A 153 26.73 -3.28 -7.01
C SER A 153 26.02 -2.10 -7.70
N ARG A 154 25.32 -2.39 -8.79
CA ARG A 154 24.54 -1.37 -9.55
C ARG A 154 23.63 -0.53 -8.65
N THR A 155 22.94 -1.17 -7.72
CA THR A 155 21.94 -0.50 -6.85
C THR A 155 22.61 0.47 -5.89
N TYR A 156 23.73 0.06 -5.27
CA TYR A 156 24.52 0.91 -4.40
C TYR A 156 25.07 2.11 -5.16
N PHE A 157 25.74 1.85 -6.28
CA PHE A 157 26.34 2.88 -7.12
C PHE A 157 25.30 3.90 -7.63
N ALA A 158 24.15 3.43 -8.12
CA ALA A 158 23.06 4.31 -8.56
C ALA A 158 22.44 5.12 -7.41
N SER A 159 22.46 4.62 -6.17
CA SER A 159 21.98 5.36 -5.00
C SER A 159 22.93 6.48 -4.62
N GLU A 160 24.21 6.18 -4.49
CA GLU A 160 25.27 7.13 -4.15
C GLU A 160 25.42 8.22 -5.23
N LEU A 161 25.31 7.85 -6.51
CA LEU A 161 25.37 8.82 -7.61
C LEU A 161 24.17 9.78 -7.57
N ARG A 162 23.00 9.32 -7.12
CA ARG A 162 21.80 10.17 -6.93
C ARG A 162 21.88 11.03 -5.67
N SER A 163 22.56 10.59 -4.62
CA SER A 163 22.77 11.40 -3.41
C SER A 163 23.82 12.50 -3.60
N GLY A 164 24.49 12.53 -4.76
CA GLY A 164 25.46 13.56 -5.13
C GLY A 164 26.91 13.14 -4.94
N ARG A 165 27.18 11.90 -4.48
CA ARG A 165 28.55 11.40 -4.38
C ARG A 165 29.16 11.19 -5.76
N ARG A 166 30.39 11.68 -5.95
CA ARG A 166 31.13 11.59 -7.22
C ARG A 166 32.44 10.80 -7.08
N ASP A 167 32.94 10.61 -5.86
CA ASP A 167 34.21 9.91 -5.62
C ASP A 167 34.00 8.47 -5.14
N TYR A 168 34.56 7.52 -5.89
CA TYR A 168 34.49 6.09 -5.64
C TYR A 168 35.89 5.47 -5.71
N GLY A 169 36.51 5.24 -4.54
CA GLY A 169 37.83 4.62 -4.47
C GLY A 169 38.94 5.44 -5.16
N GLY A 170 38.86 6.77 -5.11
CA GLY A 170 39.82 7.67 -5.76
C GLY A 170 39.53 7.94 -7.24
N ARG A 171 38.45 7.39 -7.79
CA ARG A 171 37.98 7.65 -9.16
C ARG A 171 36.80 8.62 -9.14
N THR A 172 36.77 9.54 -10.09
CA THR A 172 35.73 10.55 -10.23
C THR A 172 34.67 10.07 -11.22
N VAL A 173 33.41 10.18 -10.82
CA VAL A 173 32.27 9.67 -11.57
C VAL A 173 31.25 10.77 -11.82
N GLU A 174 30.87 10.97 -13.08
CA GLU A 174 29.87 11.97 -13.48
C GLU A 174 28.86 11.42 -14.48
N TYR A 175 27.68 12.04 -14.59
CA TYR A 175 26.77 11.73 -15.69
C TYR A 175 27.28 12.35 -17.00
N ALA A 176 27.40 11.55 -18.06
CA ALA A 176 27.90 12.00 -19.36
C ALA A 176 26.90 12.94 -20.06
N ASP A 177 25.61 12.62 -19.97
CA ASP A 177 24.54 13.39 -20.64
C ASP A 177 23.83 14.31 -19.64
N LYS A 178 24.59 15.20 -18.98
CA LYS A 178 24.04 16.30 -18.16
C LYS A 178 23.34 17.33 -19.06
N ALA A 179 22.25 16.96 -19.75
CA ALA A 179 21.12 17.88 -19.83
C ALA A 179 20.59 17.93 -18.40
N MET A 180 21.15 18.84 -17.62
CA MET A 180 20.92 19.09 -16.21
C MET A 180 19.42 19.14 -15.97
N LYS A 181 18.78 17.99 -15.71
CA LYS A 181 17.47 18.02 -15.07
C LYS A 181 17.75 18.76 -13.79
N PRO A 182 17.14 19.94 -13.58
CA PRO A 182 17.42 20.73 -12.39
C PRO A 182 17.31 19.77 -11.22
N GLU A 183 18.29 19.83 -10.31
CA GLU A 183 18.18 19.13 -9.03
C GLU A 183 16.72 19.29 -8.62
N PRO A 184 15.96 18.20 -8.39
CA PRO A 184 14.57 18.32 -8.03
C PRO A 184 14.58 19.24 -6.84
N ALA A 185 14.15 20.51 -7.05
CA ALA A 185 14.47 21.61 -6.16
C ALA A 185 14.18 21.08 -4.78
N LYS A 186 15.22 21.00 -3.92
CA LYS A 186 15.13 20.34 -2.62
C LYS A 186 13.80 20.80 -2.08
N THR A 187 12.84 19.87 -2.08
CA THR A 187 11.48 20.28 -1.80
C THR A 187 11.61 20.62 -0.35
N GLU A 188 11.68 21.91 -0.04
CA GLU A 188 11.81 22.38 1.32
C GLU A 188 10.73 21.62 2.03
N ARG A 189 11.16 20.64 2.84
CA ARG A 189 10.22 19.77 3.50
C ARG A 189 9.44 20.74 4.33
N LYS A 190 8.20 21.01 3.91
CA LYS A 190 7.35 22.00 4.59
C LYS A 190 7.52 21.70 6.08
N PRO A 191 7.95 22.68 6.89
CA PRO A 191 8.24 22.45 8.28
C PRO A 191 7.07 21.66 8.84
N MET A 192 7.39 20.46 9.30
CA MET A 192 6.40 19.46 9.62
C MET A 192 5.61 20.03 10.79
N ASP A 193 4.35 20.40 10.55
CA ASP A 193 3.51 21.04 11.56
C ASP A 193 3.45 20.14 12.81
N PRO A 194 4.06 20.55 13.94
CA PRO A 194 4.14 19.71 15.13
C PRO A 194 2.75 19.44 15.72
N ALA A 195 1.74 20.27 15.43
CA ALA A 195 0.37 20.09 15.90
C ALA A 195 -0.37 18.96 15.17
N LYS A 196 0.04 18.60 13.95
CA LYS A 196 -0.59 17.53 13.16
C LYS A 196 -0.26 16.12 13.65
N TYR A 197 0.78 16.00 14.47
CA TYR A 197 1.07 14.76 15.18
C TYR A 197 0.34 14.81 16.51
N HIS A 198 -0.95 14.44 16.48
CA HIS A 198 -1.69 14.10 17.68
C HIS A 198 -0.91 13.01 18.41
N THR A 199 -0.10 13.46 19.36
CA THR A 199 0.69 12.61 20.23
C THR A 199 -0.31 12.09 21.23
N ARG A 200 -0.84 10.89 20.96
CA ARG A 200 -1.62 10.17 21.96
C ARG A 200 -0.71 10.02 23.19
N PRO A 201 -1.08 10.58 24.35
CA PRO A 201 -0.28 10.41 25.54
C PRO A 201 -0.16 8.91 25.86
N VAL A 202 0.91 8.54 26.55
CA VAL A 202 1.26 7.15 26.81
C VAL A 202 1.52 6.99 28.29
N MET A 203 0.94 5.97 28.90
CA MET A 203 1.26 5.54 30.25
C MET A 203 2.45 4.57 30.18
N VAL A 204 3.47 4.79 31.01
CA VAL A 204 4.55 3.82 31.27
C VAL A 204 4.63 3.61 32.78
N ASP A 205 4.39 2.39 33.25
CA ASP A 205 4.37 2.00 34.66
C ASP A 205 3.53 2.96 35.54
N GLY A 206 2.37 3.39 35.00
CA GLY A 206 1.46 4.32 35.68
C GLY A 206 1.80 5.81 35.55
N VAL A 207 2.95 6.17 34.95
CA VAL A 207 3.33 7.57 34.69
C VAL A 207 2.88 7.99 33.30
N ARG A 208 2.18 9.13 33.21
CA ARG A 208 1.69 9.68 31.94
C ARG A 208 2.74 10.55 31.25
N TYR A 209 3.07 10.20 30.01
CA TYR A 209 3.95 10.97 29.14
C TYR A 209 3.14 11.64 28.04
N ALA A 210 3.37 12.95 27.84
CA ALA A 210 2.71 13.72 26.79
C ALA A 210 3.17 13.30 25.39
N ARG A 211 4.42 12.84 25.24
CA ARG A 211 5.01 12.43 23.98
C ARG A 211 5.48 10.98 24.04
N LEU A 212 5.21 10.24 22.97
CA LEU A 212 5.68 8.86 22.79
C LEU A 212 7.22 8.76 22.82
N MET A 213 7.93 9.82 22.41
CA MET A 213 9.40 9.87 22.43
C MET A 213 9.95 9.80 23.86
N ASP A 214 9.35 10.53 24.80
CA ASP A 214 9.78 10.57 26.19
C ASP A 214 9.50 9.23 26.88
N ALA A 215 8.31 8.66 26.62
CA ALA A 215 7.97 7.30 27.06
C ALA A 215 8.97 6.25 26.53
N ALA A 216 9.34 6.34 25.25
CA ALA A 216 10.29 5.40 24.64
C ALA A 216 11.70 5.51 25.24
N ALA A 217 12.13 6.73 25.60
CA ALA A 217 13.41 6.96 26.28
C ALA A 217 13.44 6.28 27.66
N VAL A 218 12.35 6.37 28.44
CA VAL A 218 12.23 5.73 29.76
C VAL A 218 12.22 4.20 29.65
N VAL A 219 11.52 3.65 28.65
CA VAL A 219 11.50 2.20 28.38
C VAL A 219 12.85 1.71 27.80
N GLY A 220 13.72 2.62 27.35
CA GLY A 220 14.99 2.28 26.70
C GLY A 220 14.81 1.65 25.32
N CYS A 221 13.84 2.12 24.52
CA CYS A 221 13.62 1.66 23.15
C CYS A 221 13.39 2.82 22.16
N SER A 222 13.28 2.52 20.86
CA SER A 222 13.00 3.54 19.85
C SER A 222 11.51 3.89 19.80
N GLN A 223 11.19 5.14 19.45
CA GLN A 223 9.80 5.62 19.32
C GLN A 223 8.98 4.73 18.37
N SER A 224 9.54 4.35 17.22
CA SER A 224 8.87 3.50 16.23
C SER A 224 8.54 2.12 16.79
N TYR A 225 9.45 1.54 17.58
CA TYR A 225 9.24 0.23 18.21
C TYR A 225 8.12 0.29 19.25
N LEU A 226 8.13 1.30 20.13
CA LEU A 226 7.07 1.48 21.13
C LEU A 226 5.72 1.73 20.47
N SER A 227 5.65 2.58 19.44
CA SER A 227 4.39 2.82 18.70
C SER A 227 3.84 1.55 18.07
N MET A 228 4.71 0.72 17.49
CA MET A 228 4.30 -0.51 16.83
C MET A 228 3.71 -1.48 17.86
N ARG A 229 4.39 -1.69 18.99
CA ARG A 229 3.91 -2.57 20.07
C ARG A 229 2.57 -2.12 20.67
N LEU A 230 2.40 -0.81 20.91
CA LEU A 230 1.14 -0.27 21.40
C LEU A 230 -0.01 -0.44 20.39
N LYS A 231 0.26 -0.33 19.07
CA LYS A 231 -0.75 -0.57 18.02
C LYS A 231 -1.12 -2.04 17.89
N GLU A 232 -0.18 -2.94 18.18
CA GLU A 232 -0.41 -4.39 18.23
C GLU A 232 -1.12 -4.83 19.51
N GLY A 233 -1.33 -3.93 20.48
CA GLY A 233 -2.06 -4.21 21.72
C GLY A 233 -1.20 -4.84 22.82
N TYR A 234 0.13 -4.73 22.73
CA TYR A 234 1.01 -5.17 23.83
C TYR A 234 0.90 -4.21 25.02
N ASP A 235 0.68 -4.79 26.19
CA ASP A 235 0.60 -4.11 27.48
C ASP A 235 1.96 -4.04 28.21
N ARG A 236 2.97 -4.79 27.73
CA ARG A 236 4.33 -4.81 28.26
C ARG A 236 5.39 -4.70 27.17
N VAL A 237 6.35 -3.81 27.39
CA VAL A 237 7.51 -3.61 26.50
C VAL A 237 8.77 -3.46 27.34
N LYS A 238 9.76 -4.35 27.11
CA LYS A 238 11.02 -4.39 27.86
C LYS A 238 10.86 -4.42 29.40
N GLY A 239 9.80 -5.05 29.90
CA GLY A 239 9.52 -5.16 31.33
C GLY A 239 8.69 -4.02 31.92
N CYS A 240 8.52 -2.91 31.20
CA CYS A 240 7.62 -1.82 31.59
C CYS A 240 6.19 -2.11 31.12
N ALA A 241 5.21 -1.82 31.96
CA ALA A 241 3.80 -1.78 31.58
C ALA A 241 3.55 -0.52 30.74
N VAL A 242 2.93 -0.67 29.57
CA VAL A 242 2.69 0.44 28.63
C VAL A 242 1.25 0.42 28.13
N ALA A 243 0.65 1.60 27.99
CA ALA A 243 -0.69 1.75 27.40
C ALA A 243 -0.84 3.14 26.76
N TYR A 244 -1.73 3.27 25.78
CA TYR A 244 -2.21 4.61 25.39
C TYR A 244 -3.05 5.18 26.54
N ALA A 245 -2.79 6.44 26.89
CA ALA A 245 -3.54 7.21 27.88
C ALA A 245 -4.76 7.89 27.28
#